data_AF-A0A3B9BSE6-F1
#
_entry.id   AF-A0A3B9BSE6-F1
#
_cell.length_a   1.000
_cell.length_b   1.000
_cell.length_c   1.000
_cell.angle_alpha   90.00
_cell.angle_beta   90.00
_cell.angle_gamma   90.00
#
_symmetry.space_group_name_H-M   'P 1'
#
loop_
_entity.id
_entity.type
_entity.pdbx_description
1 polymer ?
#
loop_
_entity_poly.entity_id
_entity_poly.type
_entity_poly.pdbx_seq_one_letter_code
_entity_poly.pdbx_strand_id
1 'polypeptide(L)'
;MLRYVSFGFTFSLLIAASLNYIPGLTDTEGRAFGIFALDVFDDSLHFFSALWALIAGLMSHRAARIFLIYFGALYFGDGLIGLVTGSGYLDFGIFNYGIQDFTIMFKILSNLPHLTLGGFAMFSVWIWNRK
;
A
#
# COMPACT_ATOMS: atom_id res chain seq x y z
N MET A 1 18.94 8.16 -5.78
CA MET A 1 17.76 7.49 -6.40
C MET A 1 16.74 7.04 -5.37
N LEU A 2 17.08 6.17 -4.40
CA LEU A 2 16.10 5.66 -3.42
C LEU A 2 15.33 6.73 -2.63
N ARG A 3 15.96 7.89 -2.35
CA ARG A 3 15.30 9.03 -1.71
C ARG A 3 14.15 9.59 -2.57
N TYR A 4 14.37 9.74 -3.87
CA TYR A 4 13.33 10.17 -4.81
C TYR A 4 12.22 9.14 -4.96
N VAL A 5 12.58 7.84 -4.98
CA VAL A 5 11.58 6.77 -4.93
C VAL A 5 10.72 6.92 -3.68
N SER A 6 11.34 7.15 -2.51
CA SER A 6 10.60 7.35 -1.25
C SER A 6 9.64 8.55 -1.31
N PHE A 7 10.04 9.67 -1.95
CA PHE A 7 9.12 10.79 -2.18
C PHE A 7 7.96 10.44 -3.14
N GLY A 8 8.20 9.59 -4.13
CA GLY A 8 7.14 9.02 -4.95
C GLY A 8 6.13 8.24 -4.11
N PHE A 9 6.60 7.39 -3.19
CA PHE A 9 5.73 6.68 -2.23
C PHE A 9 4.97 7.63 -1.32
N THR A 10 5.59 8.70 -0.83
CA THR A 10 4.87 9.73 -0.06
C THR A 10 3.66 10.24 -0.84
N PHE A 11 3.83 10.60 -2.11
CA PHE A 11 2.73 11.12 -2.91
C PHE A 11 1.67 10.06 -3.19
N SER A 12 2.06 8.85 -3.60
CA SER A 12 1.12 7.75 -3.86
C SER A 12 0.28 7.39 -2.64
N LEU A 13 0.88 7.35 -1.46
CA LEU A 13 0.21 7.00 -0.21
C LEU A 13 -0.70 8.13 0.30
N LEU A 14 -0.32 9.40 0.12
CA LEU A 14 -1.20 10.53 0.42
C LEU A 14 -2.40 10.58 -0.52
N ILE A 15 -2.22 10.24 -1.81
CA ILE A 15 -3.35 10.05 -2.72
C ILE A 15 -4.27 8.97 -2.17
N ALA A 16 -3.76 7.78 -1.86
CA ALA A 16 -4.56 6.68 -1.33
C ALA A 16 -5.37 7.10 -0.09
N ALA A 17 -4.71 7.71 0.90
CA ALA A 17 -5.34 8.22 2.13
C ALA A 17 -6.38 9.34 1.90
N SER A 18 -6.41 9.94 0.70
CA SER A 18 -7.35 11.03 0.38
C SER A 18 -8.53 10.58 -0.49
N LEU A 19 -8.49 9.37 -1.08
CA LEU A 19 -9.47 8.92 -2.07
C LEU A 19 -10.91 8.96 -1.53
N ASN A 20 -11.11 8.57 -0.27
CA ASN A 20 -12.40 8.59 0.42
C ASN A 20 -13.05 9.98 0.53
N TYR A 21 -12.25 11.04 0.44
CA TYR A 21 -12.70 12.41 0.64
C TYR A 21 -12.90 13.15 -0.68
N ILE A 22 -12.69 12.49 -1.83
CA ILE A 22 -12.93 13.06 -3.15
C ILE A 22 -14.39 12.78 -3.57
N PRO A 23 -15.22 13.83 -3.75
CA PRO A 23 -16.61 13.64 -4.16
C PRO A 23 -16.73 12.87 -5.48
N GLY A 24 -17.59 11.84 -5.50
CA GLY A 24 -17.89 11.05 -6.69
C GLY A 24 -16.97 9.85 -6.94
N LEU A 25 -15.96 9.60 -6.09
CA LEU A 25 -15.11 8.39 -6.19
C LEU A 25 -15.60 7.22 -5.32
N THR A 26 -16.39 7.51 -4.28
CA THR A 26 -16.98 6.52 -3.39
C THR A 26 -18.38 6.16 -3.86
N ASP A 27 -18.70 4.86 -3.86
CA ASP A 27 -20.03 4.37 -4.17
C ASP A 27 -20.99 4.47 -2.96
N THR A 28 -22.23 4.01 -3.15
CA THR A 28 -23.26 4.02 -2.10
C THR A 28 -22.94 3.09 -0.92
N GLU A 29 -22.02 2.15 -1.09
CA GLU A 29 -21.53 1.25 -0.03
C GLU A 29 -20.25 1.81 0.63
N GLY A 30 -19.80 3.00 0.24
CA GLY A 30 -18.61 3.65 0.77
C GLY A 30 -17.30 3.14 0.16
N ARG A 31 -17.32 2.36 -0.92
CA ARG A 31 -16.10 1.85 -1.55
C ARG A 31 -15.57 2.80 -2.61
N ALA A 32 -14.28 3.15 -2.53
CA ALA A 32 -13.62 3.89 -3.59
C ALA A 32 -13.48 3.01 -4.85
N PHE A 33 -13.91 3.55 -6.00
CA PHE A 33 -13.96 2.85 -7.29
C PHE A 33 -14.77 1.54 -7.27
N GLY A 34 -15.66 1.34 -6.29
CA GLY A 34 -16.42 0.10 -6.10
C GLY A 34 -15.61 -1.09 -5.60
N ILE A 35 -14.33 -0.90 -5.24
CA ILE A 35 -13.39 -1.98 -4.89
C ILE A 35 -12.83 -1.79 -3.48
N PHE A 36 -12.38 -0.59 -3.14
CA PHE A 36 -11.63 -0.35 -1.92
C PHE A 36 -12.56 0.13 -0.80
N ALA A 37 -12.87 -0.75 0.14
CA ALA A 37 -13.58 -0.41 1.36
C ALA A 37 -12.62 0.24 2.37
N LEU A 38 -12.21 1.47 2.07
CA LEU A 38 -11.27 2.21 2.90
C LEU A 38 -12.02 2.80 4.10
N ASP A 39 -11.54 2.52 5.31
CA ASP A 39 -12.01 3.19 6.52
C ASP A 39 -10.97 4.14 7.10
N VAL A 40 -11.26 4.74 8.26
CA VAL A 40 -10.33 5.65 8.95
C VAL A 40 -9.04 4.95 9.35
N PHE A 41 -9.08 3.64 9.64
CA PHE A 41 -7.88 2.87 9.95
C PHE A 41 -7.00 2.73 8.71
N ASP A 42 -7.57 2.37 7.56
CA ASP A 42 -6.84 2.31 6.30
C ASP A 42 -6.26 3.66 5.91
N ASP A 43 -7.06 4.72 5.96
CA ASP A 43 -6.62 6.08 5.65
C ASP A 43 -5.46 6.51 6.55
N SER A 44 -5.54 6.17 7.85
CA SER A 44 -4.46 6.41 8.81
C SER A 44 -3.20 5.61 8.48
N LEU A 45 -3.33 4.33 8.14
CA LEU A 45 -2.21 3.46 7.78
C LEU A 45 -1.46 4.02 6.57
N HIS A 46 -2.18 4.44 5.53
CA HIS A 46 -1.60 5.09 4.36
C HIS A 46 -0.93 6.41 4.72
N PHE A 47 -1.58 7.27 5.52
CA PHE A 47 -1.04 8.55 5.93
C PHE A 47 0.27 8.42 6.73
N PHE A 48 0.31 7.55 7.75
CA PHE A 48 1.52 7.34 8.55
C PHE A 48 2.63 6.66 7.75
N SER A 49 2.29 5.78 6.81
CA SER A 49 3.24 5.21 5.85
C SER A 49 3.82 6.28 4.93
N ALA A 50 3.00 7.24 4.47
CA ALA A 50 3.47 8.37 3.66
C ALA A 50 4.42 9.27 4.43
N LEU A 51 4.13 9.53 5.72
CA LEU A 51 5.00 10.29 6.61
C LEU A 51 6.33 9.58 6.83
N TRP A 52 6.31 8.26 7.03
CA TRP A 52 7.52 7.45 7.13
C TRP A 52 8.37 7.54 5.84
N ALA A 53 7.74 7.41 4.67
CA ALA A 53 8.39 7.58 3.38
C ALA A 53 9.03 8.96 3.21
N LEU A 54 8.32 10.02 3.63
CA LEU A 54 8.77 11.40 3.54
C LEU A 54 10.00 11.62 4.43
N ILE A 55 9.91 11.22 5.70
CA ILE A 55 11.00 11.34 6.66
C ILE A 55 12.21 10.55 6.16
N ALA A 56 12.01 9.32 5.69
CA ALA A 56 13.09 8.49 5.17
C ALA A 56 13.79 9.13 3.95
N GLY A 57 13.00 9.71 3.03
CA GLY A 57 13.50 10.45 1.88
C GLY A 57 14.26 11.72 2.26
N LEU A 58 13.83 12.45 3.30
CA LEU A 58 14.51 13.64 3.80
C LEU A 58 15.81 13.30 4.56
N MET A 59 15.81 12.25 5.38
CA MET A 59 16.91 11.93 6.29
C MET A 59 18.17 11.45 5.56
N SER A 60 18.11 10.35 4.81
CA SER A 60 19.31 9.79 4.18
C SER A 60 18.99 8.69 3.16
N HIS A 61 20.00 8.33 2.37
CA HIS A 61 19.94 7.16 1.50
C HIS A 61 19.67 5.86 2.28
N ARG A 62 20.30 5.69 3.45
CA ARG A 62 20.11 4.51 4.30
C ARG A 62 18.69 4.43 4.84
N ALA A 63 18.12 5.55 5.29
CA ALA A 63 16.75 5.61 5.79
C ALA A 63 15.74 5.27 4.67
N ALA A 64 15.88 5.88 3.48
CA ALA A 64 15.08 5.55 2.31
C ALA A 64 15.14 4.06 1.95
N ARG A 65 16.33 3.46 1.97
CA ARG A 65 16.51 2.02 1.73
C ARG A 65 15.75 1.18 2.77
N ILE A 66 15.85 1.53 4.05
CA ILE A 66 15.15 0.83 5.14
C ILE A 66 13.64 0.89 4.90
N PHE A 67 13.09 2.08 4.69
CA PHE A 67 11.66 2.25 4.37
C PHE A 67 11.24 1.34 3.21
N LEU A 68 11.91 1.44 2.06
CA LEU A 68 11.54 0.67 0.86
C LEU A 68 11.59 -0.84 1.05
N ILE A 69 12.53 -1.35 1.86
CA ILE A 69 12.59 -2.80 2.16
C ILE A 69 11.42 -3.23 3.05
N TYR A 70 11.24 -2.55 4.18
CA TYR A 70 10.22 -2.98 5.16
C TYR A 70 8.82 -2.71 4.65
N PHE A 71 8.53 -1.50 4.17
CA PHE A 71 7.27 -1.18 3.52
C PHE A 71 7.03 -2.12 2.35
N GLY A 72 8.02 -2.27 1.46
CA GLY A 72 7.90 -3.11 0.27
C GLY A 72 7.55 -4.56 0.58
N ALA A 73 8.24 -5.18 1.55
CA ALA A 73 7.97 -6.54 1.97
C ALA A 73 6.58 -6.68 2.62
N LEU A 74 6.20 -5.74 3.48
CA LEU A 74 4.89 -5.74 4.14
C LEU A 74 3.75 -5.56 3.13
N TYR A 75 3.85 -4.58 2.22
CA TYR A 75 2.84 -4.33 1.20
C TYR A 75 2.72 -5.49 0.20
N PHE A 76 3.85 -6.03 -0.26
CA PHE A 76 3.82 -7.13 -1.22
C PHE A 76 3.28 -8.41 -0.59
N GLY A 77 3.72 -8.72 0.64
CA GLY A 77 3.22 -9.86 1.39
C GLY A 77 1.71 -9.78 1.64
N ASP A 78 1.21 -8.60 1.98
CA ASP A 78 -0.21 -8.35 2.17
C ASP A 78 -1.00 -8.66 0.90
N GLY A 79 -0.57 -8.13 -0.24
CA GLY A 79 -1.19 -8.40 -1.53
C GLY A 79 -1.18 -9.90 -1.92
N LEU A 80 -0.12 -10.64 -1.59
CA LEU A 80 -0.07 -12.09 -1.82
C LEU A 80 -1.06 -12.85 -0.93
N ILE A 81 -1.15 -12.48 0.35
CA ILE A 81 -2.12 -13.06 1.27
C ILE A 81 -3.55 -12.74 0.82
N GLY A 82 -3.83 -11.50 0.42
CA GLY A 82 -5.13 -11.09 -0.09
C GLY A 82 -5.52 -11.76 -1.40
N LEU A 83 -4.56 -12.05 -2.29
CA LEU A 83 -4.82 -12.85 -3.51
C LEU A 83 -5.29 -14.27 -3.17
N VAL A 84 -4.67 -14.91 -2.18
CA VAL A 84 -4.97 -16.29 -1.80
C VAL A 84 -6.27 -16.34 -0.98
N THR A 85 -6.38 -15.47 0.01
CA THR A 85 -7.41 -15.57 1.05
C THR A 85 -8.59 -14.63 0.84
N GLY A 86 -8.48 -13.62 -0.02
CA GLY A 86 -9.45 -12.55 -0.13
C GLY A 86 -9.38 -11.48 0.98
N SER A 87 -8.41 -11.58 1.90
CA SER A 87 -8.24 -10.64 3.01
C SER A 87 -6.78 -10.28 3.25
N GLY A 88 -6.50 -9.00 3.49
CA GLY A 88 -5.17 -8.52 3.90
C GLY A 88 -4.91 -8.74 5.38
N TYR A 89 -3.67 -8.56 5.82
CA TYR A 89 -3.30 -8.46 7.23
C TYR A 89 -2.98 -7.04 7.67
N LEU A 90 -2.63 -6.14 6.74
CA LEU A 90 -2.30 -4.74 7.04
C LEU A 90 -3.51 -3.95 7.53
N ASP A 91 -4.67 -4.23 6.95
CA ASP A 91 -6.01 -3.74 7.33
C ASP A 91 -6.64 -4.56 8.47
N PHE A 92 -5.90 -5.53 9.03
CA PHE A 92 -6.41 -6.57 9.93
C PHE A 92 -7.56 -7.43 9.34
N GLY A 93 -7.78 -7.40 8.03
CA GLY A 93 -8.93 -8.05 7.38
C GLY A 93 -9.00 -9.55 7.64
N ILE A 94 -7.86 -10.25 7.57
CA ILE A 94 -7.79 -11.70 7.81
C ILE A 94 -8.17 -12.08 9.24
N PHE A 95 -7.95 -11.18 10.20
CA PHE A 95 -8.29 -11.41 11.61
C PHE A 95 -9.76 -11.09 11.89
N ASN A 96 -10.30 -10.05 11.24
CA ASN A 96 -11.67 -9.61 11.43
C ASN A 96 -12.68 -10.45 10.63
N TYR A 97 -12.29 -10.92 9.44
CA TYR A 97 -13.20 -11.54 8.47
C TYR A 97 -12.78 -12.95 8.07
N GLY A 98 -11.56 -13.40 8.37
CA GLY A 98 -11.06 -14.71 7.93
C GLY A 98 -10.88 -14.79 6.41
N ILE A 99 -10.97 -16.00 5.86
CA ILE A 99 -10.86 -16.22 4.41
C ILE A 99 -12.18 -15.83 3.73
N GLN A 100 -12.09 -14.98 2.70
CA GLN A 100 -13.22 -14.46 1.94
C GLN A 100 -13.31 -15.10 0.54
N ASP A 101 -14.53 -15.47 0.16
CA ASP A 101 -14.85 -16.06 -1.15
C ASP A 101 -15.25 -15.00 -2.17
N PHE A 102 -14.31 -14.11 -2.49
CA PHE A 102 -14.48 -13.14 -3.59
C PHE A 102 -14.09 -13.76 -4.93
N THR A 103 -14.67 -13.21 -6.01
CA THR A 103 -14.25 -13.57 -7.37
C THR A 103 -12.75 -13.33 -7.57
N ILE A 104 -12.09 -14.17 -8.37
CA ILE A 104 -10.66 -14.04 -8.63
C ILE A 104 -10.29 -12.66 -9.19
N MET A 105 -11.15 -12.08 -10.05
CA MET A 105 -10.93 -10.76 -10.60
C MET A 105 -10.95 -9.69 -9.49
N PHE A 106 -11.90 -9.77 -8.56
CA PHE A 106 -11.94 -8.85 -7.43
C PHE A 106 -10.68 -8.96 -6.58
N LYS A 107 -10.25 -10.18 -6.24
CA LYS A 107 -8.99 -10.41 -5.49
C LYS A 107 -7.78 -9.82 -6.22
N ILE A 108 -7.70 -9.96 -7.54
CA ILE A 108 -6.60 -9.36 -8.32
C ILE A 108 -6.64 -7.84 -8.25
N LEU A 109 -7.80 -7.22 -8.49
CA LEU A 109 -7.91 -5.77 -8.54
C LEU A 109 -7.71 -5.10 -7.17
N SER A 110 -8.27 -5.67 -6.10
CA SER A 110 -8.13 -5.14 -4.74
C SER A 110 -6.69 -5.25 -4.21
N ASN A 111 -5.93 -6.26 -4.66
CA ASN A 111 -4.53 -6.46 -4.24
C ASN A 111 -3.51 -5.86 -5.21
N LEU A 112 -3.92 -5.35 -6.37
CA LEU A 112 -3.01 -4.80 -7.37
C LEU A 112 -2.16 -3.64 -6.83
N PRO A 113 -2.69 -2.68 -6.05
CA PRO A 113 -1.86 -1.62 -5.45
C PRO A 113 -0.79 -2.19 -4.50
N HIS A 114 -1.16 -3.17 -3.67
CA HIS A 114 -0.26 -3.82 -2.72
C HIS A 114 0.91 -4.53 -3.41
N LEU A 115 0.61 -5.32 -4.44
CA LEU A 115 1.61 -6.06 -5.21
C LEU A 115 2.49 -5.15 -6.05
N THR A 116 1.92 -4.15 -6.71
CA THR A 116 2.66 -3.24 -7.59
C THR A 116 3.57 -2.32 -6.79
N LEU A 117 3.05 -1.65 -5.75
CA LEU A 117 3.83 -0.75 -4.91
C LEU A 117 4.85 -1.51 -4.08
N GLY A 118 4.45 -2.65 -3.47
CA GLY A 118 5.35 -3.48 -2.69
C GLY A 118 6.51 -4.04 -3.52
N GLY A 119 6.18 -4.60 -4.69
CA GLY A 119 7.17 -5.13 -5.64
C GLY A 119 8.10 -4.04 -6.17
N PHE A 120 7.55 -2.87 -6.54
CA PHE A 120 8.34 -1.75 -7.02
C PHE A 120 9.30 -1.19 -5.96
N ALA A 121 8.89 -1.13 -4.69
CA ALA A 121 9.77 -0.70 -3.60
C ALA A 121 11.00 -1.61 -3.46
N MET A 122 10.78 -2.93 -3.40
CA MET A 122 11.83 -3.94 -3.30
C MET A 122 12.74 -3.96 -4.53
N PHE A 123 12.14 -3.90 -5.72
CA PHE A 123 12.86 -3.84 -6.99
C PHE A 123 13.76 -2.60 -7.08
N SER A 124 13.26 -1.44 -6.63
CA SER A 124 14.02 -0.19 -6.61
C SER A 124 15.28 -0.30 -5.76
N VAL A 125 15.19 -0.95 -4.60
CA VAL A 125 16.35 -1.24 -3.75
C VAL A 125 17.31 -2.16 -4.49
N TRP A 126 16.85 -3.23 -5.12
CA TRP A 126 17.72 -4.18 -5.83
C TRP A 126 18.49 -3.55 -7.01
N ILE A 127 17.87 -2.63 -7.75
CA ILE A 127 18.52 -1.91 -8.86
C ILE A 127 19.48 -0.84 -8.35
N TRP A 128 18.99 0.08 -7.54
CA TRP A 128 19.70 1.34 -7.25
C TRP A 128 20.48 1.34 -5.95
N ASN A 129 20.49 0.23 -5.21
CA ASN A 129 21.35 0.02 -4.05
C ASN A 129 22.57 -0.86 -4.38
N ARG A 130 23.15 -0.70 -5.57
CA ARG A 130 24.43 -1.32 -5.93
C ARG A 130 25.55 -0.35 -5.59
N LYS A 131 26.59 -0.90 -4.95
CA LYS A 131 27.76 -0.17 -4.43
C LYS A 131 28.42 0.65 -5.52
#